data_AF-A0A5B9GAZ3-F1
#
_entry.id   AF-A0A5B9GAZ3-F1
#
_cell.length_a   1.000
_cell.length_b   1.000
_cell.length_c   1.000
_cell.angle_alpha   90.00
_cell.angle_beta   90.00
_cell.angle_gamma   90.00
#
_symmetry.space_group_name_H-M   'P 1'
#
loop_
_entity.id
_entity.type
_entity.pdbx_description
1 polymer ?
#
loop_
_entity_poly.entity_id
_entity_poly.type
_entity_poly.pdbx_seq_one_letter_code
_entity_poly.pdbx_strand_id
1 'polypeptide(L)'
;SGNILTIQGEHYNALDDGAKAFLACMLMSEIHEPVLYARDGNGADHVYLGTPRALTAGPGMLVNPTGAGEALWMVRPEGAPIKVPRPPNAYILYRKERHHLVKSMQPNITNNQI
;
A
#
# COMPACT_ATOMS: atom_id res chain seq x y z
N SER A 1 20.85 4.92 -3.93
CA SER A 1 19.91 5.97 -4.35
C SER A 1 19.16 5.43 -5.55
N GLY A 2 17.84 5.25 -5.47
CA GLY A 2 17.08 4.67 -6.57
C GLY A 2 16.80 5.72 -7.63
N ASN A 3 17.14 5.44 -8.89
CA ASN A 3 16.82 6.33 -10.02
C ASN A 3 15.31 6.23 -10.30
N ILE A 4 14.59 7.34 -10.10
CA ILE A 4 13.18 7.48 -10.45
C ILE A 4 13.07 8.58 -11.49
N LEU A 5 12.55 8.24 -12.67
CA LEU A 5 12.19 9.19 -13.71
C LEU A 5 10.81 9.76 -13.40
N THR A 6 10.68 11.08 -13.37
CA THR A 6 9.39 11.77 -13.20
C THR A 6 8.98 12.35 -14.54
N ILE A 7 7.80 11.97 -15.02
CA ILE A 7 7.25 12.37 -16.30
C ILE A 7 5.95 13.14 -16.03
N GLN A 8 5.79 14.31 -16.65
CA GLN A 8 4.51 15.05 -16.61
C GLN A 8 3.41 14.20 -17.25
N GLY A 9 2.21 14.20 -16.68
CA GLY A 9 1.09 13.39 -17.15
C GLY A 9 0.71 13.71 -18.58
N GLU A 10 0.68 14.99 -18.96
CA GLU A 10 0.51 15.42 -20.35
C GLU A 10 1.50 14.74 -21.30
N HIS A 11 2.81 14.77 -20.99
CA HIS A 11 3.83 14.13 -21.81
C HIS A 11 3.67 12.61 -21.83
N TYR A 12 3.34 11.99 -20.70
CA TYR A 12 3.13 10.54 -20.62
C TYR A 12 1.94 10.10 -21.48
N ASN A 13 0.86 10.88 -21.48
CA ASN A 13 -0.35 10.59 -22.26
C ASN A 13 -0.12 10.82 -23.77
N ALA A 14 0.83 11.66 -24.15
CA ALA A 14 1.24 11.85 -25.55
C ALA A 14 2.11 10.69 -26.08
N LEU A 15 2.70 9.87 -25.21
CA LEU A 15 3.48 8.70 -25.62
C LEU A 15 2.56 7.54 -26.00
N ASP A 16 2.90 6.86 -27.09
CA ASP A 16 2.32 5.57 -27.43
C ASP A 16 2.94 4.44 -26.58
N ASP A 17 2.36 3.24 -26.71
CA ASP A 17 2.82 2.09 -25.93
C ASP A 17 4.26 1.67 -26.29
N GLY A 18 4.67 1.91 -27.54
CA GLY A 18 6.04 1.66 -28.01
C GLY A 18 7.06 2.56 -27.31
N ALA A 19 6.78 3.86 -27.23
CA ALA A 19 7.64 4.82 -26.56
C ALA A 19 7.70 4.59 -25.05
N LYS A 20 6.56 4.24 -24.42
CA LYS A 20 6.53 3.82 -23.01
C LYS A 20 7.40 2.57 -22.79
N ALA A 21 7.23 1.54 -23.62
CA ALA A 21 8.05 0.34 -23.53
C ALA A 21 9.55 0.64 -23.73
N PHE A 22 9.89 1.53 -24.67
CA PHE A 22 11.27 1.94 -24.90
C PHE A 22 11.89 2.64 -23.67
N LEU A 23 11.18 3.59 -23.07
CA LEU A 23 11.66 4.28 -21.86
C LEU A 23 11.86 3.30 -20.69
N ALA A 24 10.92 2.37 -20.51
CA ALA A 24 11.04 1.32 -19.49
C ALA A 24 12.25 0.43 -19.75
N CYS A 25 12.43 -0.07 -20.97
CA CYS A 25 13.57 -0.91 -21.36
C CYS A 25 14.91 -0.17 -21.21
N MET A 26 14.96 1.09 -21.58
CA MET A 26 16.16 1.94 -21.44
C MET A 26 16.57 2.05 -19.97
N LEU A 27 15.61 2.36 -19.07
CA LEU A 27 15.91 2.44 -17.65
C LEU A 27 16.28 1.07 -17.06
N MET A 28 15.56 -0.01 -17.41
CA MET A 28 15.89 -1.38 -16.98
C MET A 28 17.31 -1.77 -17.41
N SER A 29 17.74 -1.37 -18.61
CA SER A 29 19.09 -1.64 -19.11
C SER A 29 20.17 -0.89 -18.33
N GLU A 30 19.87 0.28 -17.79
CA GLU A 30 20.81 1.09 -17.02
C GLU A 30 20.94 0.59 -15.57
N ILE A 31 19.81 0.24 -14.94
CA ILE A 31 19.78 -0.12 -13.51
C ILE A 31 19.83 -1.63 -13.25
N HIS A 32 19.65 -2.45 -14.30
CA HIS A 32 19.60 -3.92 -14.23
C HIS A 32 18.56 -4.48 -13.24
N GLU A 33 17.47 -3.75 -13.02
CA GLU A 33 16.34 -4.13 -12.17
C GLU A 33 15.02 -3.90 -12.92
N PRO A 34 13.96 -4.69 -12.64
CA PRO A 34 12.65 -4.47 -13.22
C PRO A 34 12.05 -3.14 -12.73
N VAL A 35 11.44 -2.39 -13.65
CA VAL A 35 10.78 -1.11 -13.39
C VAL A 35 9.29 -1.17 -13.71
N LEU A 36 8.54 -0.21 -13.16
CA LEU A 36 7.13 -0.01 -13.47
C LEU A 36 6.78 1.47 -13.52
N TYR A 37 5.69 1.76 -14.22
CA TYR A 37 5.03 3.06 -14.19
C TYR A 37 4.07 3.15 -13.00
N ALA A 38 4.15 4.24 -12.25
CA ALA A 38 3.23 4.56 -11.17
C ALA A 38 2.73 5.99 -11.31
N ARG A 39 1.42 6.18 -11.43
CA ARG A 39 0.76 7.50 -11.43
C ARG A 39 0.75 8.09 -10.02
N ASP A 40 0.89 9.39 -9.91
CA ASP A 40 0.77 10.08 -8.63
C ASP A 40 -0.69 10.03 -8.13
N GLY A 41 -0.91 9.36 -7.01
CA GLY A 41 -2.20 9.23 -6.34
C GLY A 41 -2.49 10.34 -5.32
N ASN A 42 -1.58 11.32 -5.15
CA ASN A 42 -1.72 12.43 -4.20
C ASN A 42 -2.27 13.70 -4.85
N GLY A 43 -2.53 13.69 -6.16
CA GLY A 43 -3.20 14.77 -6.88
C GLY A 43 -2.34 15.57 -7.86
N ALA A 44 -1.03 15.32 -7.93
CA ALA A 44 -0.19 15.88 -9.00
C ALA A 44 -0.40 15.10 -10.32
N ASP A 45 -0.26 15.78 -11.47
CA ASP A 45 -0.33 15.12 -12.78
C ASP A 45 1.05 14.60 -13.19
N HIS A 46 1.56 13.61 -12.45
CA HIS A 46 2.86 13.00 -12.72
C HIS A 46 2.77 11.47 -12.82
N VAL A 47 3.67 10.90 -13.62
CA VAL A 47 3.93 9.46 -13.68
C VAL A 47 5.39 9.21 -13.37
N TYR A 48 5.63 8.32 -12.41
CA TYR A 48 6.94 7.88 -11.98
C TYR A 48 7.32 6.58 -12.67
N LEU A 49 8.55 6.49 -13.17
CA LEU A 49 9.15 5.27 -13.70
C LEU A 49 10.36 4.89 -12.85
N GLY A 50 10.32 3.71 -12.23
CA GLY A 50 11.41 3.24 -11.38
C GLY A 50 11.16 1.85 -10.83
N THR A 51 12.08 1.37 -10.00
CA THR A 51 11.94 0.05 -9.37
C THR A 51 10.90 0.08 -8.26
N PRO A 52 10.17 -1.03 -8.01
CA PRO A 52 9.24 -1.11 -6.87
C PRO A 52 9.91 -0.72 -5.55
N ARG A 53 11.18 -1.11 -5.38
CA ARG A 53 11.99 -0.82 -4.20
C ARG A 53 12.27 0.68 -4.07
N ALA A 54 12.60 1.37 -5.17
CA ALA A 54 12.84 2.81 -5.14
C ALA A 54 11.56 3.58 -4.81
N LEU A 55 10.44 3.21 -5.43
CA LEU A 55 9.13 3.85 -5.23
C LEU A 55 8.58 3.65 -3.80
N THR A 56 8.93 2.54 -3.15
CA THR A 56 8.48 2.21 -1.78
C THR A 56 9.56 2.41 -0.71
N ALA A 57 10.71 3.00 -1.05
CA ALA A 57 11.79 3.27 -0.08
C ALA A 57 11.42 4.34 0.96
N GLY A 58 10.46 5.22 0.63
CA GLY A 58 9.96 6.29 1.50
C GLY A 58 8.58 5.99 2.09
N PRO A 59 7.82 7.01 2.48
CA PRO A 59 6.46 6.85 3.03
C PRO A 59 5.41 6.50 1.96
N GLY A 60 5.82 6.43 0.69
CA GLY A 60 4.97 6.10 -0.43
C GLY A 60 4.65 4.61 -0.52
N MET A 61 3.44 4.30 -0.97
CA MET A 61 2.98 2.95 -1.25
C MET A 61 2.46 2.85 -2.67
N LEU A 62 2.65 1.67 -3.28
CA LEU A 62 2.05 1.33 -4.57
C LEU A 62 0.72 0.62 -4.35
N VAL A 63 -0.33 1.14 -4.95
CA VAL A 63 -1.68 0.58 -4.94
C VAL A 63 -2.06 0.23 -6.37
N ASN A 64 -2.62 -0.95 -6.60
CA ASN A 64 -3.14 -1.34 -7.90
C ASN A 64 -4.67 -1.46 -7.82
N PRO A 65 -5.42 -0.35 -8.00
CA PRO A 65 -6.86 -0.39 -7.96
C PRO A 65 -7.41 -1.16 -9.15
N THR A 66 -8.48 -1.92 -8.93
CA THR A 66 -9.14 -2.69 -9.99
C THR A 66 -9.59 -1.77 -11.12
N GLY A 67 -9.10 -2.04 -12.34
CA GLY A 67 -9.42 -1.26 -13.55
C GLY A 67 -8.47 -0.10 -13.86
N ALA A 68 -7.44 0.15 -13.03
CA ALA A 68 -6.38 1.09 -13.39
C ALA A 68 -5.37 0.47 -14.37
N GLY A 69 -4.92 1.27 -15.35
CA GLY A 69 -3.89 0.87 -16.31
C GLY A 69 -2.49 0.82 -15.69
N GLU A 70 -2.22 1.68 -14.70
CA GLU A 70 -0.96 1.78 -13.99
C GLU A 70 -1.17 1.72 -12.48
N ALA A 71 -0.13 1.37 -11.73
CA ALA A 71 -0.15 1.48 -10.28
C ALA A 71 -0.30 2.95 -9.85
N LEU A 72 -0.93 3.20 -8.71
CA LEU A 72 -0.95 4.50 -8.05
C LEU A 72 0.14 4.52 -6.97
N TRP A 73 0.99 5.53 -7.00
CA TRP A 73 1.89 5.86 -5.92
C TRP A 73 1.24 6.90 -5.01
N MET A 74 1.03 6.57 -3.75
CA MET A 74 0.40 7.47 -2.80
C MET A 74 1.11 7.46 -1.45
N VAL A 75 1.15 8.61 -0.78
CA VAL A 75 1.66 8.72 0.59
C VAL A 75 0.50 8.50 1.53
N ARG A 76 0.70 7.62 2.51
CA ARG A 76 -0.30 7.44 3.56
C ARG A 76 -0.36 8.72 4.39
N PRO A 77 -1.53 9.37 4.56
CA PRO A 77 -1.61 10.57 5.38
C PRO A 77 -1.15 10.27 6.81
N GLU A 78 -0.33 11.17 7.34
CA GLU A 78 0.13 11.18 8.74
C GLU A 78 -1.09 11.01 9.67
N GLY A 79 -1.04 10.03 10.58
CA GLY A 79 -2.11 9.78 11.55
C GLY A 79 -3.22 8.82 11.11
N ALA A 80 -3.19 8.26 9.88
CA ALA A 80 -4.14 7.22 9.50
C ALA A 80 -3.99 5.98 10.42
N PRO A 81 -5.08 5.47 11.04
CA PRO A 81 -4.99 4.35 11.98
C PRO A 81 -4.37 3.13 11.30
N ILE A 82 -3.18 2.71 11.73
CA ILE A 82 -2.39 1.61 11.11
C ILE A 82 -3.18 0.30 11.07
N LYS A 83 -4.16 0.14 11.97
CA LYS A 83 -4.97 -1.06 12.08
C LYS A 83 -6.40 -0.69 12.43
N VAL A 84 -7.31 -0.87 11.49
CA VAL A 84 -8.74 -0.92 11.82
C VAL A 84 -8.99 -2.26 12.51
N PRO A 85 -9.47 -2.28 13.77
CA PRO A 85 -9.76 -3.53 14.45
C PRO A 85 -10.91 -4.23 13.73
N ARG A 86 -10.84 -5.56 13.65
CA ARG A 86 -11.93 -6.36 13.09
C ARG A 86 -13.19 -6.18 13.95
N PRO A 87 -14.38 -6.12 13.36
CA PRO A 87 -15.62 -6.18 14.12
C PRO A 87 -15.65 -7.43 15.03
N PRO A 88 -16.10 -7.30 16.29
CA PRO A 88 -16.21 -8.46 17.17
C PRO A 88 -17.30 -9.40 16.68
N ASN A 89 -17.02 -10.70 16.63
CA ASN A 89 -18.06 -11.70 16.35
C ASN A 89 -18.94 -11.93 17.59
N ALA A 90 -20.05 -12.65 17.42
CA ALA A 90 -21.01 -12.91 18.50
C ALA A 90 -20.39 -13.60 19.74
N TYR A 91 -19.45 -14.52 19.52
CA TYR A 91 -18.76 -15.20 20.62
C TYR A 91 -17.88 -14.23 21.43
N ILE A 92 -17.18 -13.30 20.77
CA ILE A 92 -16.37 -12.27 21.44
C ILE A 92 -17.26 -11.36 22.30
N LEU A 93 -18.46 -11.02 21.83
CA LEU A 93 -19.43 -10.23 22.59
C LEU A 93 -19.91 -11.00 23.84
N TYR A 94 -20.38 -12.24 23.66
CA TYR A 94 -20.82 -13.10 24.76
C TYR A 94 -19.74 -13.30 25.83
N ARG A 95 -18.50 -13.60 25.39
CA ARG A 95 -17.37 -13.82 26.29
C ARG A 95 -17.04 -12.55 27.07
N LYS A 96 -17.02 -11.39 26.41
CA LYS A 96 -16.70 -10.11 27.05
C LYS A 96 -17.64 -9.78 28.22
N GLU A 97 -18.93 -10.05 28.08
CA GLU A 97 -19.93 -9.82 29.13
C GLU A 97 -19.77 -10.79 30.33
N ARG A 98 -19.44 -12.05 30.06
CA ARG A 98 -19.44 -13.12 31.08
C ARG A 98 -18.09 -13.41 31.71
N HIS A 99 -16.99 -13.02 31.07
CA HIS A 99 -15.65 -13.27 31.56
C HIS A 99 -15.43 -12.71 32.97
N HIS A 100 -15.96 -11.52 33.26
CA HIS A 100 -15.84 -10.91 34.60
C HIS A 100 -16.62 -11.70 35.65
N LEU A 101 -17.80 -12.20 35.30
CA LEU A 101 -18.65 -13.00 36.17
C LEU A 101 -17.95 -14.32 36.53
N VAL A 102 -17.42 -15.04 35.54
CA VAL A 102 -16.71 -16.30 35.75
C VAL A 102 -15.46 -16.09 36.63
N LYS A 103 -14.69 -15.02 36.37
CA LYS A 103 -13.52 -14.66 37.19
C LYS A 103 -13.88 -14.25 38.62
N SER A 104 -15.05 -13.64 38.83
CA SER A 104 -15.52 -13.29 40.17
C SER A 104 -15.99 -14.49 40.99
N MET A 105 -16.63 -15.47 40.35
CA MET A 105 -17.08 -16.71 41.00
C MET A 105 -15.94 -17.67 41.27
N GLN A 106 -14.92 -17.67 40.42
CA GLN A 106 -13.76 -18.55 40.51
C GLN A 106 -12.48 -17.74 40.29
N PRO A 107 -11.94 -17.07 41.33
CA PRO A 107 -10.78 -16.19 41.18
C PRO A 107 -9.48 -16.93 40.86
N ASN A 108 -9.43 -18.24 41.11
CA ASN A 108 -8.21 -19.06 40.93
C ASN A 108 -8.03 -19.59 39.50
N ILE A 109 -8.97 -19.37 38.58
CA ILE A 109 -8.85 -19.81 37.19
C ILE A 109 -8.16 -18.75 36.34
N THR A 110 -7.34 -19.20 35.39
CA THR A 110 -6.58 -18.32 34.48
C THR A 110 -7.42 -17.92 33.26
N ASN A 111 -7.07 -16.82 32.59
CA ASN A 111 -7.79 -16.35 31.38
C ASN A 111 -7.88 -17.40 30.26
N ASN A 112 -6.93 -18.34 30.18
CA ASN A 112 -6.94 -19.42 29.18
C ASN A 112 -7.96 -20.51 29.52
N GLN A 113 -8.37 -20.61 30.78
CA GLN A 113 -9.37 -21.56 31.27
C GLN A 113 -10.80 -20.98 31.22
N ILE A 114 -10.93 -19.66 31.02
CA ILE A 114 -12.22 -18.93 30.84
C ILE A 114 -12.56 -18.80 29.36
#